data_AF-A0A381QQ32-F1
#
_entry.id   AF-A0A381QQ32-F1
#
_cell.length_a   1.000
_cell.length_b   1.000
_cell.length_c   1.000
_cell.angle_alpha   90.00
_cell.angle_beta   90.00
_cell.angle_gamma   90.00
#
_symmetry.space_group_name_H-M   'P 1'
#
loop_
_entity.id
_entity.type
_entity.pdbx_description
1 polymer ?
#
loop_
_entity_poly.entity_id
_entity_poly.type
_entity_poly.pdbx_seq_one_letter_code
_entity_poly.pdbx_strand_id
1 'polypeptide(L)'
;VYFLLGVTICGGGHVGAYAYEGPLHQQLTFIAVRHYNNCIDGDDLRLSALQARYMAKANVKQADGGFWRGLFRWNFYNRDDQKPRSLMWVVETRLHQGFEQLVASLDRSESLADRYSNLGRVVNHLQDMTSPTHVVPVFASRWWRFNVGDRFDEFPIDEDALNQHFGVDCAQVRGLIQDTVDVGYGELLRLTAETTFRAVKEDIEGLPFTWEVFWKPDDNPGSFGEYGAAGNNFGRETAFKCANVRRPRCVMLNDDPLYVDFARERHLNAVQTTIAALARLQRAGAGS
;
A
#
# COMPACT_ATOMS: atom_id res chain seq x y z
N VAL A 1 -25.91 -10.35 -51.60
CA VAL A 1 -25.98 -10.84 -50.19
C VAL A 1 -24.62 -10.59 -49.57
N TYR A 2 -24.54 -9.60 -48.68
CA TYR A 2 -23.30 -9.15 -48.06
C TYR A 2 -22.88 -10.11 -46.94
N PHE A 3 -21.66 -10.64 -46.99
CA PHE A 3 -21.00 -11.27 -45.85
C PHE A 3 -20.14 -10.20 -45.15
N LEU A 4 -20.59 -9.75 -43.99
CA LEU A 4 -19.82 -8.89 -43.09
C LEU A 4 -18.89 -9.77 -42.24
N LEU A 5 -17.59 -9.62 -42.45
CA LEU A 5 -16.54 -10.08 -41.52
C LEU A 5 -16.62 -9.22 -40.25
N GLY A 6 -17.15 -9.79 -39.17
CA GLY A 6 -16.99 -9.25 -37.82
C GLY A 6 -15.62 -9.64 -37.27
N VAL A 7 -14.64 -8.74 -37.38
CA VAL A 7 -13.40 -8.82 -36.59
C VAL A 7 -13.75 -8.41 -35.17
N THR A 8 -13.92 -9.39 -34.29
CA THR A 8 -13.99 -9.15 -32.85
C THR A 8 -12.59 -8.78 -32.37
N ILE A 9 -12.34 -7.48 -32.21
CA ILE A 9 -11.16 -6.99 -31.50
C ILE A 9 -11.39 -7.32 -30.02
N CYS A 10 -10.83 -8.44 -29.55
CA CYS A 10 -10.66 -8.69 -28.13
C CYS A 10 -9.67 -7.66 -27.61
N GLY A 11 -10.18 -6.58 -27.01
CA GLY A 11 -9.37 -5.65 -26.23
C GLY A 11 -8.63 -6.42 -25.16
N GLY A 12 -7.30 -6.41 -25.22
CA GLY A 12 -6.44 -7.01 -24.22
C GLY A 12 -6.65 -6.30 -22.89
N GLY A 13 -7.34 -6.96 -21.96
CA GLY A 13 -7.37 -6.54 -20.57
C GLY A 13 -5.95 -6.57 -20.03
N HIS A 14 -5.49 -5.43 -19.50
CA HIS A 14 -4.22 -5.36 -18.80
C HIS A 14 -4.36 -6.11 -17.46
N VAL A 15 -3.58 -7.17 -17.31
CA VAL A 15 -3.55 -8.05 -16.14
C VAL A 15 -2.36 -7.62 -15.26
N GLY A 16 -2.61 -7.12 -14.06
CA GLY A 16 -1.58 -6.73 -13.09
C GLY A 16 -1.92 -7.23 -11.69
N ALA A 17 -0.89 -7.55 -10.91
CA ALA A 17 -0.98 -7.54 -9.45
C ALA A 17 -0.90 -6.06 -9.05
N TYR A 18 -1.98 -5.53 -8.51
CA TYR A 18 -2.10 -4.14 -8.11
C TYR A 18 -2.01 -4.06 -6.57
N ALA A 19 -1.43 -2.98 -6.04
CA ALA A 19 -1.85 -2.45 -4.73
C ALA A 19 -3.16 -1.71 -4.94
N TYR A 20 -3.47 -0.72 -4.10
CA TYR A 20 -4.50 0.27 -4.40
C TYR A 20 -4.53 0.62 -5.89
N GLU A 21 -5.71 0.60 -6.51
CA GLU A 21 -5.81 1.04 -7.89
C GLU A 21 -5.41 2.52 -8.01
N GLY A 22 -4.98 2.96 -9.20
CA GLY A 22 -4.58 4.35 -9.46
C GLY A 22 -5.52 5.41 -8.83
N PRO A 23 -6.86 5.30 -8.97
CA PRO A 23 -7.80 6.23 -8.35
C PRO A 23 -7.70 6.29 -6.81
N LEU A 24 -7.44 5.18 -6.13
CA LEU A 24 -7.32 5.12 -4.67
C LEU A 24 -6.00 5.73 -4.19
N HIS A 25 -4.88 5.44 -4.87
CA HIS A 25 -3.61 6.15 -4.63
C HIS A 25 -3.79 7.67 -4.77
N GLN A 26 -4.48 8.11 -5.83
CA GLN A 26 -4.78 9.53 -6.05
C GLN A 26 -5.60 10.12 -4.89
N GLN A 27 -6.65 9.44 -4.45
CA GLN A 27 -7.51 9.90 -3.36
C GLN A 27 -6.73 10.00 -2.05
N LEU A 28 -5.99 8.95 -1.64
CA LEU A 28 -5.16 8.95 -0.44
C LEU A 28 -4.11 10.07 -0.48
N THR A 29 -3.47 10.28 -1.64
CA THR A 29 -2.51 11.38 -1.81
C THR A 29 -3.18 12.76 -1.62
N PHE A 30 -4.36 12.99 -2.19
CA PHE A 30 -5.02 14.28 -2.02
C PHE A 30 -5.57 14.51 -0.61
N ILE A 31 -6.05 13.47 0.06
CA ILE A 31 -6.43 13.53 1.48
C ILE A 31 -5.21 13.92 2.33
N ALA A 32 -4.06 13.29 2.11
CA ALA A 32 -2.81 13.61 2.81
C ALA A 32 -2.35 15.05 2.56
N VAL A 33 -2.34 15.50 1.30
CA VAL A 33 -1.98 16.89 0.96
C VAL A 33 -2.91 17.90 1.60
N ARG A 34 -4.23 17.63 1.62
CA ARG A 34 -5.22 18.51 2.25
C ARG A 34 -4.93 18.66 3.74
N HIS A 35 -4.79 17.55 4.46
CA HIS A 35 -4.50 17.57 5.90
C HIS A 35 -3.15 18.22 6.20
N TYR A 36 -2.11 17.91 5.42
CA TYR A 36 -0.80 18.55 5.56
C TYR A 36 -0.88 20.07 5.38
N ASN A 37 -1.44 20.55 4.26
CA ASN A 37 -1.50 21.98 3.94
C ASN A 37 -2.36 22.78 4.94
N ASN A 38 -3.43 22.18 5.45
CA ASN A 38 -4.30 22.80 6.45
C ASN A 38 -3.62 22.94 7.82
N CYS A 39 -2.66 22.07 8.12
CA CYS A 39 -2.07 21.95 9.45
C CYS A 39 -0.62 22.43 9.57
N ILE A 40 0.07 22.65 8.46
CA ILE A 40 1.41 23.22 8.47
C ILE A 40 1.36 24.74 8.69
N ASP A 41 2.26 25.22 9.54
CA ASP A 41 2.52 26.63 9.77
C ASP A 41 3.63 27.08 8.81
N GLY A 42 3.42 28.16 8.07
CA GLY A 42 4.36 28.67 7.05
C GLY A 42 3.86 28.44 5.61
N ASP A 43 3.64 29.53 4.88
CA ASP A 43 3.17 29.49 3.49
C ASP A 43 4.20 28.86 2.53
N ASP A 44 5.47 28.92 2.89
CA ASP A 44 6.61 28.35 2.16
C ASP A 44 6.67 26.81 2.23
N LEU A 45 6.13 26.22 3.30
CA LEU A 45 6.06 24.77 3.46
C LEU A 45 4.81 24.15 2.82
N ARG A 46 3.80 24.97 2.47
CA ARG A 46 2.57 24.49 1.84
C ARG A 46 2.81 24.02 0.41
N LEU A 47 2.22 22.88 0.05
CA LEU A 47 2.23 22.43 -1.33
C LEU A 47 1.31 23.31 -2.17
N SER A 48 1.83 23.84 -3.26
CA SER A 48 1.01 24.42 -4.32
C SER A 48 0.21 23.34 -5.05
N ALA A 49 -0.87 23.76 -5.71
CA ALA A 49 -1.68 22.87 -6.53
C ALA A 49 -0.87 22.14 -7.61
N LEU A 50 0.16 22.79 -8.16
CA LEU A 50 1.02 22.19 -9.18
C LEU A 50 1.92 21.10 -8.59
N GLN A 51 2.52 21.33 -7.42
CA GLN A 51 3.35 20.36 -6.71
C GLN A 51 2.55 19.11 -6.34
N ALA A 52 1.35 19.31 -5.77
CA ALA A 52 0.42 18.22 -5.45
C ALA A 52 0.04 17.39 -6.68
N ARG A 53 -0.19 18.04 -7.84
CA ARG A 53 -0.53 17.36 -9.09
C ARG A 53 0.64 16.56 -9.68
N TYR A 54 1.87 17.07 -9.62
CA TYR A 54 3.05 16.29 -10.05
C TYR A 54 3.20 15.02 -9.21
N MET A 55 3.07 15.16 -7.90
CA MET A 55 3.14 14.04 -6.97
C MET A 55 2.03 13.01 -7.23
N ALA A 56 0.77 13.43 -7.25
CA ALA A 56 -0.36 12.54 -7.48
C ALA A 56 -0.25 11.83 -8.84
N LYS A 57 0.08 12.57 -9.92
CA LYS A 57 0.24 11.97 -11.26
C LYS A 57 1.34 10.90 -11.28
N ALA A 58 2.47 11.15 -10.62
CA ALA A 58 3.56 10.19 -10.58
C ALA A 58 3.24 8.97 -9.71
N ASN A 59 2.53 9.17 -8.59
CA ASN A 59 2.02 8.08 -7.74
C ASN A 59 1.11 7.14 -8.55
N VAL A 60 0.06 7.70 -9.17
CA VAL A 60 -0.88 6.94 -10.02
C VAL A 60 -0.17 6.21 -11.15
N LYS A 61 0.74 6.90 -11.86
CA LYS A 61 1.49 6.29 -12.97
C LYS A 61 2.36 5.12 -12.50
N GLN A 62 2.88 5.15 -11.27
CA GLN A 62 3.66 4.06 -10.72
C GLN A 62 2.79 2.83 -10.45
N ALA A 63 1.61 3.04 -9.85
CA ALA A 63 0.59 2.00 -9.64
C ALA A 63 0.16 1.34 -10.96
N ASP A 64 -0.20 2.14 -11.96
CA ASP A 64 -0.66 1.64 -13.28
C ASP A 64 0.50 1.06 -14.12
N GLY A 65 1.71 1.58 -13.90
CA GLY A 65 2.93 1.31 -14.66
C GLY A 65 3.50 -0.08 -14.43
N GLY A 66 3.09 -0.76 -13.35
CA GLY A 66 3.42 -2.15 -13.11
C GLY A 66 4.88 -2.38 -12.77
N PHE A 67 5.48 -1.48 -12.01
CA PHE A 67 6.71 -1.72 -11.28
C PHE A 67 6.67 -3.09 -10.57
N TRP A 68 5.58 -3.36 -9.85
CA TRP A 68 5.34 -4.65 -9.20
C TRP A 68 5.12 -5.82 -10.17
N ARG A 69 4.61 -5.58 -11.40
CA ARG A 69 4.47 -6.65 -12.43
C ARG A 69 5.81 -7.27 -12.80
N GLY A 70 6.91 -6.51 -12.69
CA GLY A 70 8.27 -7.00 -12.92
C GLY A 70 8.84 -7.80 -11.75
N LEU A 71 8.55 -7.37 -10.52
CA LEU A 71 9.00 -8.00 -9.28
C LEU A 71 8.34 -9.36 -9.03
N PHE A 72 7.01 -9.46 -9.23
CA PHE A 72 6.31 -10.75 -9.13
C PHE A 72 6.72 -11.75 -10.22
N ARG A 73 7.40 -11.33 -11.28
CA ARG A 73 7.89 -12.22 -12.36
C ARG A 73 9.30 -12.77 -12.10
N TRP A 74 10.11 -12.18 -11.22
CA TRP A 74 11.53 -12.51 -11.10
C TRP A 74 12.02 -12.37 -9.64
N ASN A 75 12.62 -13.46 -9.12
CA ASN A 75 13.67 -13.53 -8.05
C ASN A 75 13.34 -14.14 -6.67
N PHE A 76 12.78 -15.36 -6.65
CA PHE A 76 13.22 -16.33 -5.62
C PHE A 76 14.41 -17.13 -6.14
N TYR A 77 15.61 -16.56 -6.07
CA TYR A 77 16.84 -17.34 -6.15
C TYR A 77 17.32 -17.61 -4.72
N ASN A 78 17.26 -18.88 -4.31
CA ASN A 78 17.63 -19.35 -2.98
C ASN A 78 19.07 -19.92 -2.96
N ARG A 79 19.70 -19.80 -1.78
CA ARG A 79 20.96 -20.40 -1.24
C ARG A 79 22.28 -19.68 -1.56
N ASP A 80 23.15 -19.35 -0.61
CA ASP A 80 23.26 -19.67 0.82
C ASP A 80 23.81 -18.42 1.55
N ASP A 81 23.29 -18.08 2.75
CA ASP A 81 24.14 -17.65 3.87
C ASP A 81 23.34 -17.46 5.16
N GLN A 82 23.77 -18.20 6.18
CA GLN A 82 23.19 -18.33 7.50
C GLN A 82 23.42 -17.07 8.33
N LYS A 83 22.33 -16.50 8.88
CA LYS A 83 22.29 -15.68 10.12
C LYS A 83 20.82 -15.44 10.50
N PRO A 84 20.47 -15.34 11.79
CA PRO A 84 19.10 -15.04 12.20
C PRO A 84 18.78 -13.60 11.81
N ARG A 85 17.82 -13.45 10.91
CA ARG A 85 17.48 -12.20 10.21
C ARG A 85 16.04 -11.83 10.56
N SER A 86 15.75 -10.54 10.74
CA SER A 86 14.40 -10.05 10.96
C SER A 86 13.51 -10.43 9.78
N LEU A 87 12.23 -10.67 10.06
CA LEU A 87 11.25 -11.25 9.14
C LEU A 87 11.11 -10.50 7.80
N MET A 88 11.41 -9.19 7.78
CA MET A 88 11.22 -8.30 6.63
C MET A 88 12.51 -7.98 5.83
N TRP A 89 13.69 -8.39 6.29
CA TRP A 89 14.95 -8.16 5.54
C TRP A 89 14.99 -8.95 4.22
N VAL A 90 14.14 -9.97 4.07
CA VAL A 90 14.07 -10.82 2.87
C VAL A 90 13.06 -10.30 1.83
N VAL A 91 12.42 -9.16 2.06
CA VAL A 91 11.77 -8.37 1.00
C VAL A 91 12.88 -7.66 0.20
N GLU A 92 13.53 -8.49 -0.62
CA GLU A 92 14.58 -8.26 -1.61
C GLU A 92 15.48 -7.03 -1.46
N THR A 93 16.79 -7.27 -1.36
CA THR A 93 17.84 -6.28 -1.60
C THR A 93 17.63 -5.47 -2.87
N ARG A 94 16.91 -5.97 -3.89
CA ARG A 94 16.55 -5.22 -5.11
C ARG A 94 15.38 -4.25 -4.95
N LEU A 95 14.34 -4.58 -4.18
CA LEU A 95 13.28 -3.63 -3.82
C LEU A 95 13.88 -2.49 -3.00
N HIS A 96 14.69 -2.86 -2.01
CA HIS A 96 15.43 -1.91 -1.21
C HIS A 96 16.39 -1.08 -2.09
N GLN A 97 17.19 -1.69 -2.96
CA GLN A 97 18.08 -0.95 -3.88
C GLN A 97 17.31 -0.03 -4.84
N GLY A 98 16.18 -0.47 -5.39
CA GLY A 98 15.35 0.34 -6.29
C GLY A 98 14.72 1.52 -5.57
N PHE A 99 14.24 1.30 -4.34
CA PHE A 99 13.72 2.37 -3.50
C PHE A 99 14.81 3.35 -3.06
N GLU A 100 15.99 2.89 -2.64
CA GLU A 100 17.13 3.74 -2.31
C GLU A 100 17.63 4.55 -3.52
N GLN A 101 17.65 3.95 -4.72
CA GLN A 101 17.95 4.68 -5.97
C GLN A 101 16.90 5.76 -6.27
N LEU A 102 15.64 5.49 -5.98
CA LEU A 102 14.55 6.44 -6.13
C LEU A 102 14.68 7.60 -5.12
N VAL A 103 14.99 7.31 -3.86
CA VAL A 103 15.27 8.31 -2.82
C VAL A 103 16.46 9.18 -3.23
N ALA A 104 17.56 8.56 -3.68
CA ALA A 104 18.71 9.30 -4.16
C ALA A 104 18.39 10.16 -5.41
N SER A 105 17.44 9.72 -6.25
CA SER A 105 16.94 10.52 -7.37
C SER A 105 16.08 11.70 -6.91
N LEU A 106 15.30 11.54 -5.84
CA LEU A 106 14.58 12.64 -5.21
C LEU A 106 15.55 13.71 -4.68
N ASP A 107 16.62 13.30 -3.98
CA ASP A 107 17.60 14.22 -3.41
C ASP A 107 18.36 15.02 -4.49
N ARG A 108 18.62 14.41 -5.64
CA ARG A 108 19.29 15.05 -6.79
C ARG A 108 18.34 15.82 -7.72
N SER A 109 17.05 15.91 -7.40
CA SER A 109 16.08 16.56 -8.29
C SER A 109 16.27 18.08 -8.30
N GLU A 110 16.67 18.62 -9.47
CA GLU A 110 16.88 20.05 -9.67
C GLU A 110 15.59 20.79 -10.05
N SER A 111 14.71 20.15 -10.83
CA SER A 111 13.47 20.75 -11.26
C SER A 111 12.33 20.45 -10.27
N LEU A 112 11.41 21.42 -10.12
CA LEU A 112 10.21 21.23 -9.30
C LEU A 112 9.37 20.03 -9.79
N ALA A 113 9.23 19.86 -11.11
CA ALA A 113 8.49 18.76 -11.68
C ALA A 113 9.10 17.40 -11.30
N ASP A 114 10.42 17.26 -11.40
CA ASP A 114 11.12 16.01 -11.08
C ASP A 114 11.10 15.73 -9.59
N ARG A 115 11.32 16.76 -8.74
CA ARG A 115 11.30 16.62 -7.28
C ARG A 115 9.97 16.05 -6.80
N TYR A 116 8.85 16.65 -7.21
CA TYR A 116 7.54 16.16 -6.77
C TYR A 116 7.10 14.88 -7.50
N SER A 117 7.56 14.64 -8.73
CA SER A 117 7.30 13.35 -9.40
C SER A 117 8.05 12.21 -8.73
N ASN A 118 9.30 12.41 -8.32
CA ASN A 118 10.07 11.42 -7.56
C ASN A 118 9.48 11.21 -6.17
N LEU A 119 9.03 12.26 -5.49
CA LEU A 119 8.27 12.10 -4.24
C LEU A 119 7.00 11.28 -4.46
N GLY A 120 6.27 11.51 -5.55
CA GLY A 120 5.06 10.73 -5.88
C GLY A 120 5.35 9.24 -6.03
N ARG A 121 6.49 8.87 -6.61
CA ARG A 121 6.94 7.47 -6.69
C ARG A 121 7.34 6.91 -5.33
N VAL A 122 7.97 7.71 -4.46
CA VAL A 122 8.30 7.29 -3.08
C VAL A 122 7.01 7.03 -2.31
N VAL A 123 6.06 7.97 -2.37
CA VAL A 123 4.73 7.85 -1.76
C VAL A 123 3.99 6.62 -2.26
N ASN A 124 4.08 6.28 -3.55
CA ASN A 124 3.48 5.05 -4.07
C ASN A 124 3.95 3.81 -3.29
N HIS A 125 5.26 3.61 -3.15
CA HIS A 125 5.81 2.46 -2.42
C HIS A 125 5.39 2.47 -0.94
N LEU A 126 5.36 3.66 -0.31
CA LEU A 126 4.90 3.78 1.08
C LEU A 126 3.43 3.37 1.21
N GLN A 127 2.58 3.81 0.28
CA GLN A 127 1.16 3.42 0.26
C GLN A 127 0.99 1.93 -0.06
N ASP A 128 1.78 1.36 -0.96
CA ASP A 128 1.74 -0.08 -1.25
C ASP A 128 2.04 -0.92 -0.02
N MET A 129 3.00 -0.50 0.82
CA MET A 129 3.33 -1.20 2.07
C MET A 129 2.22 -1.13 3.13
N THR A 130 1.14 -0.37 2.90
CA THR A 130 -0.06 -0.41 3.75
C THR A 130 -1.06 -1.49 3.32
N SER A 131 -0.86 -2.08 2.16
CA SER A 131 -1.66 -3.20 1.66
C SER A 131 -1.13 -4.55 2.15
N PRO A 132 -1.99 -5.42 2.69
CA PRO A 132 -1.63 -6.78 3.10
C PRO A 132 -0.95 -7.60 2.00
N THR A 133 -1.37 -7.46 0.73
CA THR A 133 -0.84 -8.24 -0.39
C THR A 133 0.57 -7.88 -0.81
N HIS A 134 1.07 -6.72 -0.37
CA HIS A 134 2.43 -6.26 -0.65
C HIS A 134 3.40 -6.63 0.45
N VAL A 135 2.92 -6.75 1.69
CA VAL A 135 3.74 -7.19 2.84
C VAL A 135 3.69 -8.69 3.08
N VAL A 136 2.61 -9.34 2.61
CA VAL A 136 2.49 -10.79 2.46
C VAL A 136 2.31 -11.03 0.96
N PRO A 137 3.40 -11.11 0.18
CA PRO A 137 3.28 -11.26 -1.26
C PRO A 137 2.64 -12.62 -1.54
N VAL A 138 1.36 -12.62 -1.87
CA VAL A 138 0.56 -13.84 -2.06
C VAL A 138 0.88 -14.41 -3.44
N PHE A 139 1.41 -15.64 -3.47
CA PHE A 139 1.54 -16.35 -4.74
C PHE A 139 0.18 -16.78 -5.23
N ALA A 140 -0.24 -16.05 -6.23
CA ALA A 140 -1.29 -16.49 -7.07
C ALA A 140 -0.84 -17.70 -7.97
N SER A 141 -1.15 -18.95 -7.56
CA SER A 141 -1.13 -20.13 -8.45
C SER A 141 -2.03 -20.01 -9.71
N ARG A 142 -1.56 -20.58 -10.82
CA ARG A 142 -1.86 -20.18 -12.22
C ARG A 142 -3.31 -20.31 -12.77
N TRP A 143 -4.35 -20.53 -11.96
CA TRP A 143 -5.69 -20.94 -12.45
C TRP A 143 -6.80 -19.87 -12.46
N TRP A 144 -6.62 -18.67 -11.91
CA TRP A 144 -7.61 -17.56 -11.95
C TRP A 144 -7.16 -16.37 -12.81
N ARG A 145 -6.50 -16.59 -13.95
CA ARG A 145 -5.96 -15.55 -14.86
C ARG A 145 -6.93 -14.45 -15.38
N PHE A 146 -8.14 -14.34 -14.86
CA PHE A 146 -9.15 -13.36 -15.25
C PHE A 146 -9.56 -12.40 -14.12
N ASN A 147 -9.08 -12.56 -12.88
CA ASN A 147 -9.17 -11.51 -11.86
C ASN A 147 -7.91 -11.53 -10.96
N VAL A 148 -7.10 -10.47 -11.02
CA VAL A 148 -5.72 -10.43 -10.49
C VAL A 148 -5.48 -9.30 -9.47
N GLY A 149 -6.48 -8.48 -9.18
CA GLY A 149 -6.45 -7.54 -8.06
C GLY A 149 -6.87 -8.24 -6.76
N ASP A 150 -6.24 -7.85 -5.65
CA ASP A 150 -6.75 -8.23 -4.33
C ASP A 150 -7.97 -7.37 -3.99
N ARG A 151 -8.98 -7.96 -3.39
CA ARG A 151 -10.21 -7.22 -3.07
C ARG A 151 -10.02 -6.17 -1.98
N PHE A 152 -9.00 -6.29 -1.15
CA PHE A 152 -8.64 -5.22 -0.23
C PHE A 152 -8.13 -3.99 -0.98
N ASP A 153 -7.35 -4.19 -2.03
CA ASP A 153 -6.79 -3.10 -2.83
C ASP A 153 -7.86 -2.31 -3.60
N GLU A 154 -9.05 -2.89 -3.76
CA GLU A 154 -10.24 -2.26 -4.34
C GLU A 154 -11.21 -1.72 -3.27
N PHE A 155 -10.93 -1.93 -1.98
CA PHE A 155 -11.87 -1.60 -0.91
C PHE A 155 -12.04 -0.07 -0.79
N PRO A 156 -13.28 0.44 -0.70
CA PRO A 156 -13.54 1.88 -0.75
C PRO A 156 -12.91 2.61 0.44
N ILE A 157 -12.40 3.81 0.16
CA ILE A 157 -11.89 4.72 1.19
C ILE A 157 -13.07 5.45 1.84
N ASP A 158 -13.22 5.30 3.15
CA ASP A 158 -14.11 6.12 3.97
C ASP A 158 -13.41 7.44 4.32
N GLU A 159 -13.58 8.43 3.45
CA GLU A 159 -12.96 9.75 3.62
C GLU A 159 -13.50 10.51 4.84
N ASP A 160 -14.77 10.30 5.21
CA ASP A 160 -15.38 10.96 6.37
C ASP A 160 -14.76 10.43 7.66
N ALA A 161 -14.56 9.12 7.78
CA ALA A 161 -13.86 8.53 8.92
C ALA A 161 -12.40 8.99 9.01
N LEU A 162 -11.69 9.10 7.88
CA LEU A 162 -10.33 9.65 7.86
C LEU A 162 -10.30 11.12 8.30
N ASN A 163 -11.23 11.94 7.82
CA ASN A 163 -11.34 13.35 8.22
C ASN A 163 -11.67 13.50 9.71
N GLN A 164 -12.55 12.65 10.25
CA GLN A 164 -12.87 12.62 11.67
C GLN A 164 -11.65 12.23 12.50
N HIS A 165 -10.85 11.26 12.02
CA HIS A 165 -9.62 10.86 12.72
C HIS A 165 -8.68 12.04 12.88
N PHE A 166 -8.25 12.68 11.78
CA PHE A 166 -7.29 13.80 11.85
C PHE A 166 -7.82 15.04 12.57
N GLY A 167 -9.14 15.17 12.70
CA GLY A 167 -9.79 16.28 13.38
C GLY A 167 -9.56 17.63 12.68
N VAL A 168 -10.01 18.70 13.33
CA VAL A 168 -9.87 20.08 12.82
C VAL A 168 -8.79 20.90 13.55
N ASP A 169 -8.29 20.41 14.68
CA ASP A 169 -7.33 21.13 15.53
C ASP A 169 -5.86 20.93 15.13
N CYS A 170 -5.62 20.07 14.13
CA CYS A 170 -4.31 19.73 13.60
C CYS A 170 -3.35 19.08 14.62
N ALA A 171 -3.81 18.71 15.81
CA ALA A 171 -2.94 18.14 16.85
C ALA A 171 -2.29 16.83 16.38
N GLN A 172 -3.08 15.95 15.76
CA GLN A 172 -2.59 14.67 15.24
C GLN A 172 -1.60 14.86 14.09
N VAL A 173 -1.91 15.74 13.13
CA VAL A 173 -1.03 16.00 11.98
C VAL A 173 0.29 16.60 12.45
N ARG A 174 0.27 17.56 13.37
CA ARG A 174 1.50 18.17 13.92
C ARG A 174 2.32 17.15 14.72
N GLY A 175 1.68 16.33 15.56
CA GLY A 175 2.34 15.26 16.30
C GLY A 175 3.02 14.26 15.37
N LEU A 176 2.29 13.76 14.36
CA LEU A 176 2.84 12.89 13.33
C LEU A 176 4.06 13.50 12.64
N ILE A 177 3.98 14.76 12.20
CA ILE A 177 5.10 15.44 11.56
C ILE A 177 6.29 15.53 12.52
N GLN A 178 6.06 15.93 13.78
CA GLN A 178 7.12 16.03 14.78
C GLN A 178 7.83 14.69 15.00
N ASP A 179 7.07 13.60 15.07
CA ASP A 179 7.61 12.27 15.37
C ASP A 179 8.34 11.64 14.18
N THR A 180 8.00 12.05 12.94
CA THR A 180 8.47 11.38 11.72
C THR A 180 9.41 12.21 10.84
N VAL A 181 9.56 13.51 11.09
CA VAL A 181 10.31 14.39 10.19
C VAL A 181 11.77 13.99 9.97
N ASP A 182 12.42 13.49 11.03
CA ASP A 182 13.81 13.05 10.97
C ASP A 182 13.95 11.60 10.48
N VAL A 183 12.84 10.86 10.37
CA VAL A 183 12.82 9.48 9.89
C VAL A 183 13.08 9.46 8.38
N GLY A 184 14.08 8.69 7.97
CA GLY A 184 14.43 8.52 6.56
C GLY A 184 13.33 7.78 5.77
N TYR A 185 13.22 8.03 4.47
CA TYR A 185 12.23 7.36 3.62
C TYR A 185 12.33 5.83 3.66
N GLY A 186 13.55 5.27 3.71
CA GLY A 186 13.76 3.82 3.82
C GLY A 186 13.24 3.24 5.13
N GLU A 187 13.38 4.00 6.22
CA GLU A 187 12.86 3.62 7.53
C GLU A 187 11.34 3.78 7.61
N LEU A 188 10.77 4.83 7.00
CA LEU A 188 9.31 4.96 6.84
C LEU A 188 8.74 3.74 6.09
N LEU A 189 9.36 3.34 4.98
CA LEU A 189 8.95 2.16 4.21
C LEU A 189 8.97 0.89 5.06
N ARG A 190 10.05 0.66 5.80
CA ARG A 190 10.21 -0.50 6.68
C ARG A 190 9.15 -0.53 7.79
N LEU A 191 8.98 0.59 8.49
CA LEU A 191 8.01 0.71 9.60
C LEU A 191 6.58 0.56 9.11
N THR A 192 6.23 1.14 7.95
CA THR A 192 4.92 0.96 7.33
C THR A 192 4.68 -0.51 7.00
N ALA A 193 5.64 -1.18 6.37
CA ALA A 193 5.52 -2.59 6.01
C ALA A 193 5.37 -3.50 7.24
N GLU A 194 6.16 -3.28 8.29
CA GLU A 194 6.07 -4.03 9.55
C GLU A 194 4.75 -3.81 10.29
N THR A 195 4.21 -2.59 10.23
CA THR A 195 2.91 -2.26 10.84
C THR A 195 1.77 -2.99 10.14
N THR A 196 1.80 -3.08 8.82
CA THR A 196 0.82 -3.83 8.03
C THR A 196 0.97 -5.32 8.23
N PHE A 197 2.21 -5.84 8.20
CA PHE A 197 2.46 -7.26 8.42
C PHE A 197 1.99 -7.70 9.80
N ARG A 198 2.22 -6.90 10.84
CA ARG A 198 1.73 -7.18 12.19
C ARG A 198 0.20 -7.23 12.23
N ALA A 199 -0.48 -6.27 11.62
CA ALA A 199 -1.94 -6.24 11.56
C ALA A 199 -2.53 -7.48 10.86
N VAL A 200 -1.86 -8.00 9.83
CA VAL A 200 -2.28 -9.27 9.20
C VAL A 200 -2.25 -10.44 10.19
N LYS A 201 -1.31 -10.43 11.15
CA LYS A 201 -1.15 -11.48 12.16
C LYS A 201 -1.96 -11.26 13.43
N GLU A 202 -2.66 -10.14 13.55
CA GLU A 202 -3.47 -9.85 14.72
C GLU A 202 -4.80 -10.62 14.66
N ASP A 203 -5.29 -10.99 15.84
CA ASP A 203 -6.61 -11.58 16.00
C ASP A 203 -7.68 -10.59 15.54
N ILE A 204 -8.69 -11.10 14.84
CA ILE A 204 -9.85 -10.29 14.51
C ILE A 204 -10.73 -10.20 15.75
N GLU A 205 -11.02 -8.98 16.21
CA GLU A 205 -11.73 -8.75 17.47
C GLU A 205 -13.05 -9.54 17.52
N GLY A 206 -13.24 -10.31 18.59
CA GLY A 206 -14.43 -11.14 18.78
C GLY A 206 -14.47 -12.44 17.98
N LEU A 207 -13.45 -12.73 17.15
CA LEU A 207 -13.37 -13.94 16.33
C LEU A 207 -12.15 -14.80 16.71
N PRO A 208 -12.22 -16.14 16.55
CA PRO A 208 -11.15 -17.06 16.98
C PRO A 208 -10.07 -17.25 15.90
N PHE A 209 -9.76 -16.23 15.10
CA PHE A 209 -8.80 -16.29 14.01
C PHE A 209 -8.22 -14.91 13.67
N THR A 210 -7.09 -14.90 12.98
CA THR A 210 -6.37 -13.70 12.54
C THR A 210 -6.73 -13.31 11.11
N TRP A 211 -6.27 -12.15 10.64
CA TRP A 211 -6.39 -11.74 9.24
C TRP A 211 -5.59 -12.63 8.26
N GLU A 212 -4.74 -13.54 8.76
CA GLU A 212 -4.05 -14.57 7.96
C GLU A 212 -5.03 -15.53 7.26
N VAL A 213 -6.31 -15.55 7.66
CA VAL A 213 -7.35 -16.25 6.90
C VAL A 213 -7.53 -15.70 5.48
N PHE A 214 -7.16 -14.44 5.22
CA PHE A 214 -7.10 -13.86 3.87
C PHE A 214 -5.68 -13.93 3.30
N TRP A 215 -4.69 -13.42 4.02
CA TRP A 215 -3.30 -13.34 3.54
C TRP A 215 -2.38 -14.12 4.46
N LYS A 216 -2.09 -15.37 4.08
CA LYS A 216 -1.30 -16.28 4.89
C LYS A 216 0.19 -16.13 4.57
N PRO A 217 1.05 -15.69 5.51
CA PRO A 217 2.49 -15.70 5.32
C PRO A 217 3.03 -17.12 5.16
N ASP A 218 4.15 -17.27 4.46
CA ASP A 218 4.90 -18.54 4.46
C ASP A 218 5.68 -18.68 5.76
N ASP A 219 5.84 -19.93 6.22
CA ASP A 219 6.63 -20.23 7.42
C ASP A 219 8.13 -19.94 7.21
N ASN A 220 8.61 -19.93 5.96
CA ASN A 220 9.97 -19.54 5.64
C ASN A 220 10.04 -18.03 5.38
N PRO A 221 10.85 -17.29 6.16
CA PRO A 221 11.03 -15.86 5.95
C PRO A 221 11.48 -15.57 4.52
N GLY A 222 10.74 -14.69 3.84
CA GLY A 222 11.02 -14.32 2.47
C GLY A 222 10.69 -15.38 1.44
N SER A 223 9.66 -16.17 1.66
CA SER A 223 8.93 -16.84 0.58
C SER A 223 7.66 -16.07 0.25
N PHE A 224 7.07 -16.31 -0.92
CA PHE A 224 5.71 -15.88 -1.18
C PHE A 224 4.75 -16.54 -0.18
N GLY A 225 3.85 -15.75 0.39
CA GLY A 225 2.69 -16.27 1.10
C GLY A 225 1.66 -16.86 0.14
N GLU A 226 0.49 -17.20 0.67
CA GLU A 226 -0.64 -17.70 -0.09
C GLU A 226 -1.95 -17.09 0.38
N TYR A 227 -3.00 -17.22 -0.42
CA TYR A 227 -4.34 -16.92 0.07
C TYR A 227 -4.73 -17.93 1.15
N GLY A 228 -5.18 -17.42 2.30
CA GLY A 228 -5.65 -18.24 3.41
C GLY A 228 -7.00 -18.90 3.14
N ALA A 229 -7.61 -19.44 4.20
CA ALA A 229 -8.85 -20.21 4.09
C ALA A 229 -10.05 -19.39 3.56
N ALA A 230 -10.05 -18.07 3.72
CA ALA A 230 -11.07 -17.16 3.19
C ALA A 230 -10.81 -16.75 1.72
N GLY A 231 -9.60 -16.97 1.20
CA GLY A 231 -9.26 -16.61 -0.17
C GLY A 231 -9.24 -15.10 -0.44
N ASN A 232 -9.22 -14.72 -1.72
CA ASN A 232 -9.38 -13.33 -2.16
C ASN A 232 -10.86 -12.89 -2.10
N ASN A 233 -11.45 -12.92 -0.90
CA ASN A 233 -12.86 -12.55 -0.66
C ASN A 233 -13.02 -11.45 0.39
N PHE A 234 -11.99 -10.62 0.60
CA PHE A 234 -12.09 -9.48 1.52
C PHE A 234 -13.30 -8.60 1.16
N GLY A 235 -14.04 -8.16 2.19
CA GLY A 235 -15.28 -7.39 2.02
C GLY A 235 -16.49 -8.19 1.53
N ARG A 236 -16.43 -9.53 1.46
CA ARG A 236 -17.56 -10.39 1.07
C ARG A 236 -17.87 -11.43 2.13
N GLU A 237 -19.12 -11.90 2.09
CA GLU A 237 -19.54 -13.07 2.84
C GLU A 237 -18.70 -14.27 2.43
N THR A 238 -18.01 -14.85 3.40
CA THR A 238 -17.09 -15.96 3.16
C THR A 238 -17.17 -16.95 4.30
N ALA A 239 -17.49 -18.21 3.97
CA ALA A 239 -17.50 -19.30 4.93
C ALA A 239 -16.28 -20.19 4.74
N PHE A 240 -15.52 -20.41 5.80
CA PHE A 240 -14.29 -21.21 5.78
C PHE A 240 -14.15 -22.04 7.05
N LYS A 241 -13.17 -22.94 7.06
CA LYS A 241 -12.92 -23.83 8.20
C LYS A 241 -12.10 -23.09 9.25
N CYS A 242 -12.63 -22.92 10.47
CA CYS A 242 -11.85 -22.37 11.58
C CYS A 242 -10.76 -23.35 12.00
N ALA A 243 -9.56 -22.86 12.30
CA ALA A 243 -8.61 -23.64 13.10
C ALA A 243 -9.15 -23.78 14.54
N ASN A 244 -8.94 -24.94 15.17
CA ASN A 244 -9.08 -25.13 16.62
C ASN A 244 -10.48 -24.92 17.27
N VAL A 245 -11.59 -24.98 16.53
CA VAL A 245 -12.95 -24.94 17.12
C VAL A 245 -13.72 -26.25 16.86
N ARG A 246 -14.48 -26.73 17.85
CA ARG A 246 -15.38 -27.91 17.74
C ARG A 246 -16.48 -27.75 16.67
N ARG A 247 -16.79 -26.52 16.24
CA ARG A 247 -17.73 -26.23 15.15
C ARG A 247 -16.94 -25.91 13.87
N PRO A 248 -17.23 -26.57 12.74
CA PRO A 248 -16.29 -26.63 11.61
C PRO A 248 -16.32 -25.42 10.66
N ARG A 249 -17.09 -24.36 10.93
CA ARG A 249 -17.27 -23.25 9.98
C ARG A 249 -17.28 -21.89 10.67
N CYS A 250 -16.38 -21.03 10.23
CA CYS A 250 -16.33 -19.60 10.50
C CYS A 250 -16.96 -18.89 9.31
N VAL A 251 -17.61 -17.76 9.56
CA VAL A 251 -18.25 -16.95 8.53
C VAL A 251 -17.94 -15.50 8.80
N MET A 252 -17.41 -14.81 7.77
CA MET A 252 -17.43 -13.36 7.69
C MET A 252 -18.65 -12.94 6.87
N LEU A 253 -19.31 -11.84 7.22
CA LEU A 253 -20.53 -11.39 6.55
C LEU A 253 -20.22 -10.34 5.46
N ASN A 254 -21.17 -10.09 4.56
CA ASN A 254 -21.12 -8.89 3.74
C ASN A 254 -21.24 -7.65 4.63
N ASP A 255 -20.54 -6.57 4.27
CA ASP A 255 -20.58 -5.29 4.98
C ASP A 255 -20.25 -5.39 6.49
N ASP A 256 -19.46 -6.40 6.86
CA ASP A 256 -19.02 -6.59 8.24
C ASP A 256 -18.15 -5.39 8.69
N PRO A 257 -18.47 -4.71 9.81
CA PRO A 257 -17.69 -3.59 10.33
C PRO A 257 -16.21 -3.93 10.52
N LEU A 258 -15.88 -5.20 10.78
CA LEU A 258 -14.50 -5.66 10.93
C LEU A 258 -13.66 -5.43 9.66
N TYR A 259 -14.25 -5.60 8.46
CA TYR A 259 -13.57 -5.27 7.20
C TYR A 259 -13.34 -3.78 7.07
N VAL A 260 -14.36 -2.98 7.41
CA VAL A 260 -14.31 -1.52 7.32
C VAL A 260 -13.24 -0.97 8.26
N ASP A 261 -13.19 -1.45 9.49
CA ASP A 261 -12.23 -1.02 10.49
C ASP A 261 -10.79 -1.37 10.08
N PHE A 262 -10.55 -2.60 9.63
CA PHE A 262 -9.23 -3.02 9.15
C PHE A 262 -8.77 -2.20 7.95
N ALA A 263 -9.64 -2.01 6.95
CA ALA A 263 -9.33 -1.21 5.77
C ALA A 263 -9.08 0.26 6.15
N ARG A 264 -9.90 0.83 7.03
CA ARG A 264 -9.75 2.20 7.52
C ARG A 264 -8.39 2.42 8.18
N GLU A 265 -7.92 1.50 9.01
CA GLU A 265 -6.60 1.62 9.64
C GLU A 265 -5.45 1.62 8.62
N ARG A 266 -5.54 0.80 7.57
CA ARG A 266 -4.51 0.78 6.52
C ARG A 266 -4.56 2.03 5.66
N HIS A 267 -5.75 2.50 5.28
CA HIS A 267 -5.93 3.79 4.59
C HIS A 267 -5.42 4.95 5.44
N LEU A 268 -5.66 4.92 6.75
CA LEU A 268 -5.13 5.91 7.69
C LEU A 268 -3.60 5.88 7.69
N ASN A 269 -2.98 4.71 7.80
CA ASN A 269 -1.53 4.56 7.71
C ASN A 269 -1.00 5.11 6.38
N ALA A 270 -1.70 4.86 5.27
CA ALA A 270 -1.33 5.37 3.95
C ALA A 270 -1.33 6.91 3.88
N VAL A 271 -2.32 7.55 4.50
CA VAL A 271 -2.38 9.01 4.63
C VAL A 271 -1.25 9.51 5.54
N GLN A 272 -1.04 8.88 6.70
CA GLN A 272 -0.02 9.27 7.67
C GLN A 272 1.40 9.17 7.10
N THR A 273 1.74 8.06 6.46
CA THR A 273 3.06 7.87 5.83
C THR A 273 3.28 8.83 4.66
N THR A 274 2.21 9.19 3.93
CA THR A 274 2.26 10.24 2.89
C THR A 274 2.54 11.61 3.51
N ILE A 275 1.87 11.97 4.61
CA ILE A 275 2.12 13.23 5.35
C ILE A 275 3.56 13.29 5.85
N ALA A 276 4.08 12.19 6.42
CA ALA A 276 5.46 12.11 6.89
C ALA A 276 6.46 12.35 5.74
N ALA A 277 6.26 11.70 4.59
CA ALA A 277 7.10 11.88 3.42
C ALA A 277 7.05 13.31 2.86
N LEU A 278 5.86 13.92 2.80
CA LEU A 278 5.66 15.32 2.42
C LEU A 278 6.43 16.27 3.34
N ALA A 279 6.25 16.12 4.65
CA ALA A 279 6.85 16.99 5.65
C ALA A 279 8.38 16.94 5.60
N ARG A 280 8.95 15.74 5.42
CA ARG A 280 10.38 15.54 5.23
C ARG A 280 10.92 16.32 4.03
N LEU A 281 10.26 16.21 2.87
CA LEU A 281 10.70 16.94 1.67
C LEU A 281 10.63 18.46 1.88
N GLN A 282 9.52 18.97 2.43
CA GLN A 282 9.31 20.40 2.60
C GLN A 282 10.33 21.02 3.55
N ARG A 283 10.63 20.35 4.68
CA ARG A 283 11.65 20.86 5.62
C ARG A 283 13.06 20.80 5.07
N ALA A 284 13.39 19.79 4.26
CA ALA A 284 14.68 19.74 3.57
C ALA A 284 14.86 20.89 2.57
N GLY A 285 13.77 21.38 1.96
CA GLY A 285 13.79 22.51 1.03
C GLY A 285 13.75 23.90 1.67
N ALA A 286 13.26 24.04 2.90
CA ALA A 286 13.18 25.33 3.60
C ALA A 286 14.53 25.79 4.20
N GLY A 287 15.51 24.89 4.32
CA GLY A 287 16.86 25.18 4.81
C GLY A 287 17.90 25.43 3.72
N SER A 288 17.51 25.45 2.45
CA SER A 288 18.39 25.64 1.27
C SER A 288 18.19 26.98 0.58
#